data_AF-A0A1C5UST8-F1
#
_entry.id   AF-A0A1C5UST8-F1
#
_cell.length_a   1.000
_cell.length_b   1.000
_cell.length_c   1.000
_cell.angle_alpha   90.00
_cell.angle_beta   90.00
_cell.angle_gamma   90.00
#
_symmetry.space_group_name_H-M   'P 1'
#
loop_
_entity.id
_entity.type
_entity.pdbx_description
1 polymer ?
#
loop_
_entity_poly.entity_id
_entity_poly.type
_entity_poly.pdbx_seq_one_letter_code
_entity_poly.pdbx_strand_id
1 'polypeptide(L)'
;MSEIKKIEHIGTTGGIDGDYSYSFSDNQIVEFIDLLNQVELGGKVDENKASSNGAVSYYTIYFVIDETLTIIPGEYFKIGDTFYEFDNYDELWDKFIVFNSTK
;
A
#
# COMPACT_ATOMS: atom_id res chain seq x y z
N MET A 1 17.03 10.41 -12.28
CA MET A 1 16.89 8.95 -12.05
C MET A 1 15.74 8.79 -11.08
N SER A 2 14.86 7.81 -11.29
CA SER A 2 13.87 7.44 -10.28
C SER A 2 14.60 6.94 -9.04
N GLU A 3 14.23 7.41 -7.86
CA GLU A 3 14.76 6.92 -6.58
C GLU A 3 14.23 5.51 -6.25
N ILE A 4 13.17 5.08 -6.95
CA ILE A 4 12.51 3.79 -6.81
C ILE A 4 13.05 2.82 -7.88
N LYS A 5 13.53 1.68 -7.41
CA LYS A 5 14.03 0.57 -8.23
C LYS A 5 12.93 -0.40 -8.65
N LYS A 6 12.01 -0.71 -7.72
CA LYS A 6 10.91 -1.66 -7.92
C LYS A 6 9.83 -1.43 -6.87
N ILE A 7 8.58 -1.72 -7.21
CA ILE A 7 7.50 -1.91 -6.23
C ILE A 7 6.98 -3.33 -6.38
N GLU A 8 6.88 -4.05 -5.27
CA GLU A 8 6.26 -5.37 -5.19
C GLU A 8 4.95 -5.29 -4.43
N HIS A 9 3.89 -5.86 -4.99
CA HIS A 9 2.58 -5.93 -4.37
C HIS A 9 2.27 -7.38 -4.00
N ILE A 10 2.00 -7.58 -2.72
CA ILE A 10 1.59 -8.85 -2.14
C ILE A 10 0.18 -8.66 -1.60
N GLY A 11 -0.75 -9.55 -1.92
CA GLY A 11 -2.08 -9.50 -1.32
C GLY A 11 -2.53 -10.88 -0.91
N THR A 12 -3.24 -10.94 0.22
CA THR A 12 -3.89 -12.13 0.73
C THR A 12 -5.40 -12.02 0.50
N THR A 13 -5.94 -12.81 -0.41
CA THR A 13 -7.39 -13.01 -0.53
C THR A 13 -7.82 -14.12 0.45
N GLY A 14 -8.98 -14.01 1.10
CA GLY A 14 -9.40 -14.96 2.14
C GLY A 14 -9.68 -16.41 1.69
N GLY A 15 -9.23 -16.81 0.49
CA GLY A 15 -9.39 -18.14 -0.09
C GLY A 15 -8.15 -19.03 0.10
N ILE A 16 -8.30 -20.32 -0.23
CA ILE A 16 -7.30 -21.39 0.04
C ILE A 16 -5.99 -21.21 -0.76
N ASP A 17 -6.01 -20.47 -1.87
CA ASP A 17 -4.83 -20.07 -2.68
C ASP A 17 -4.70 -18.54 -2.68
N GLY A 18 -4.82 -17.94 -1.51
CA GLY A 18 -5.13 -16.53 -1.33
C GLY A 18 -4.02 -15.55 -1.72
N ASP A 19 -2.79 -16.01 -1.73
CA ASP A 19 -1.61 -15.16 -1.75
C ASP A 19 -1.12 -14.95 -3.18
N TYR A 20 -0.99 -13.70 -3.59
CA TYR A 20 -0.34 -13.34 -4.84
C TYR A 20 0.80 -12.38 -4.57
N SER A 21 1.83 -12.43 -5.41
CA SER A 21 2.92 -11.47 -5.44
C SER A 21 3.29 -11.15 -6.88
N TYR A 22 3.42 -9.86 -7.19
CA TYR A 22 3.94 -9.42 -8.48
C TYR A 22 4.67 -8.09 -8.36
N SER A 23 5.55 -7.82 -9.33
CA SER A 23 6.25 -6.55 -9.45
C SER A 23 5.49 -5.61 -10.39
N PHE A 24 5.43 -4.34 -10.05
CA PHE A 24 4.82 -3.33 -10.91
C PHE A 24 5.66 -3.08 -12.16
N SER A 25 4.98 -2.83 -13.27
CA SER A 25 5.58 -2.19 -14.45
C SER A 25 5.91 -0.72 -14.16
N ASP A 26 6.75 -0.11 -15.01
CA ASP A 26 7.12 1.30 -14.86
C ASP A 26 5.90 2.24 -14.83
N ASN A 27 4.88 1.97 -15.67
CA ASN A 27 3.64 2.75 -15.68
C ASN A 27 2.85 2.59 -14.37
N GLN A 28 2.74 1.37 -13.85
CA GLN A 28 2.08 1.11 -12.58
C GLN A 28 2.82 1.74 -11.39
N ILE A 29 4.15 1.84 -11.45
CA ILE A 29 4.93 2.58 -10.45
C ILE A 29 4.53 4.05 -10.45
N VAL A 30 4.45 4.69 -11.63
CA VAL A 30 4.05 6.10 -11.73
C VAL A 30 2.62 6.31 -11.21
N GLU A 31 1.66 5.50 -11.66
CA GLU A 31 0.26 5.60 -11.22
C GLU A 31 0.10 5.38 -9.72
N PHE A 32 0.83 4.41 -9.15
CA PHE A 32 0.80 4.15 -7.72
C PHE A 32 1.41 5.30 -6.92
N ILE A 33 2.51 5.89 -7.37
CA ILE A 33 3.13 7.04 -6.70
C ILE A 33 2.23 8.26 -6.77
N ASP A 34 1.56 8.50 -7.90
CA ASP A 34 0.57 9.56 -8.03
C ASP A 34 -0.63 9.35 -7.09
N LEU A 35 -1.05 8.09 -6.88
CA LEU A 35 -2.07 7.75 -5.89
C LEU A 35 -1.58 7.97 -4.45
N LEU A 36 -0.35 7.55 -4.12
CA LEU A 36 0.25 7.77 -2.81
C LEU A 36 0.40 9.26 -2.48
N ASN A 37 0.73 10.09 -3.47
CA ASN A 37 0.85 11.55 -3.29
C ASN A 37 -0.49 12.24 -2.97
N GLN A 38 -1.63 11.57 -3.16
CA GLN A 38 -2.95 12.09 -2.79
C GLN A 38 -3.34 11.73 -1.35
N VAL A 39 -2.65 10.79 -0.70
CA VAL A 39 -2.99 10.31 0.65
C VAL A 39 -2.75 11.42 1.66
N GLU A 40 -3.79 11.72 2.43
CA GLU A 40 -3.71 12.61 3.60
C GLU A 40 -3.64 11.76 4.86
N LEU A 41 -2.52 11.89 5.59
CA LEU A 41 -2.28 11.14 6.83
C LEU A 41 -2.60 12.02 8.04
N GLY A 42 -3.38 11.46 8.95
CA GLY A 42 -3.70 12.08 10.23
C GLY A 42 -2.72 11.67 11.34
N GLY A 43 -3.26 11.57 12.54
CA GLY A 43 -2.49 11.20 13.73
C GLY A 43 -1.96 9.77 13.70
N LYS A 44 -0.90 9.50 14.47
CA LYS A 44 -0.42 8.13 14.71
C LYS A 44 -1.48 7.31 15.45
N VAL A 45 -1.60 6.05 15.08
CA VAL A 45 -2.57 5.11 15.65
C VAL A 45 -1.83 3.95 16.32
N ASP A 46 -2.34 3.52 17.47
CA ASP A 46 -1.83 2.33 18.17
C ASP A 46 -2.13 1.07 17.33
N GLU A 47 -1.12 0.23 17.13
CA GLU A 47 -1.25 -1.01 16.34
C GLU A 47 -2.37 -1.92 16.84
N ASN A 48 -2.60 -1.98 18.16
CA ASN A 48 -3.68 -2.79 18.72
C ASN A 48 -5.08 -2.29 18.30
N LYS A 49 -5.19 -1.00 17.97
CA LYS A 49 -6.42 -0.40 17.41
C LYS A 49 -6.50 -0.62 15.90
N ALA A 50 -5.35 -0.69 15.22
CA ALA A 50 -5.27 -0.78 13.76
C ALA A 50 -5.31 -2.21 13.20
N SER A 51 -5.16 -3.23 14.05
CA SER A 51 -5.16 -4.63 13.62
C SER A 51 -6.50 -5.04 13.01
N SER A 52 -6.50 -5.28 11.70
CA SER A 52 -7.62 -5.82 10.93
C SER A 52 -7.41 -7.31 10.64
N ASN A 53 -8.49 -8.10 10.76
CA ASN A 53 -8.52 -9.53 10.38
C ASN A 53 -8.99 -9.75 8.93
N GLY A 54 -9.01 -8.70 8.11
CA GLY A 54 -9.53 -8.71 6.74
C GLY A 54 -8.47 -9.06 5.68
N ALA A 55 -8.85 -8.92 4.41
CA ALA A 55 -7.90 -8.93 3.31
C ALA A 55 -6.94 -7.74 3.42
N VAL A 56 -5.67 -7.97 3.14
CA VAL A 56 -4.61 -6.96 3.25
C VAL A 56 -3.79 -6.93 1.96
N SER A 57 -3.50 -5.71 1.51
CA SER A 57 -2.56 -5.43 0.41
C SER A 57 -1.30 -4.81 0.97
N TYR A 58 -0.16 -5.44 0.69
CA TYR A 58 1.17 -5.02 1.11
C TYR A 58 1.97 -4.55 -0.10
N TYR A 59 2.54 -3.36 -0.03
CA TYR A 59 3.43 -2.84 -1.06
C TYR A 59 4.82 -2.67 -0.46
N THR A 60 5.81 -3.29 -1.07
CA THR A 60 7.22 -3.09 -0.71
C THR A 60 7.89 -2.26 -1.79
N ILE A 61 8.29 -1.04 -1.43
CA ILE A 61 9.04 -0.13 -2.28
C ILE A 61 10.52 -0.41 -2.05
N TYR A 62 11.24 -0.74 -3.12
CA TYR A 62 12.69 -0.93 -3.12
C TYR A 62 13.34 0.31 -3.70
N PHE A 63 14.17 1.01 -2.93
CA PHE A 63 14.89 2.20 -3.39
C PHE A 63 16.21 1.82 -4.05
N VAL A 64 16.78 2.75 -4.82
CA VAL A 64 18.10 2.60 -5.46
C VAL A 64 19.26 2.57 -4.46
N ILE A 65 19.03 3.01 -3.22
CA ILE A 65 19.99 3.03 -2.11
C ILE A 65 19.96 1.76 -1.25
N ASP A 66 19.34 0.68 -1.76
CA ASP A 66 19.16 -0.61 -1.08
C ASP A 66 18.34 -0.54 0.23
N GLU A 67 17.58 0.55 0.43
CA GLU A 67 16.56 0.65 1.47
C GLU A 67 15.20 0.17 0.96
N THR A 68 14.33 -0.23 1.89
CA THR A 68 12.94 -0.60 1.59
C THR A 68 11.94 0.14 2.47
N LEU A 69 10.75 0.37 1.94
CA LEU A 69 9.62 0.89 2.68
C LEU A 69 8.38 0.04 2.42
N THR A 70 7.76 -0.45 3.48
CA THR A 70 6.49 -1.17 3.40
C THR A 70 5.33 -0.20 3.60
N ILE A 71 4.34 -0.28 2.72
CA ILE A 71 3.10 0.46 2.79
C ILE A 71 1.94 -0.53 2.86
N ILE A 72 0.99 -0.30 3.76
CA ILE A 72 -0.25 -1.07 3.84
C ILE A 72 -1.42 -0.08 3.91
N PRO A 73 -2.12 0.17 2.81
CA PRO A 73 -3.34 0.96 2.82
C PRO A 73 -4.49 0.14 3.42
N GLY A 74 -5.36 0.83 4.15
CA GLY A 74 -6.55 0.30 4.81
C GLY A 74 -7.23 1.42 5.59
N GLU A 75 -8.21 1.10 6.44
CA GLU A 75 -8.83 2.08 7.34
C GLU A 75 -7.79 2.88 8.15
N TYR A 76 -6.70 2.20 8.53
CA TYR A 76 -5.46 2.82 8.98
C TYR A 76 -4.35 2.57 7.97
N PHE A 77 -3.60 3.61 7.66
CA PHE A 77 -2.53 3.56 6.68
C PHE A 77 -1.21 3.24 7.37
N LYS A 78 -0.58 2.10 7.05
CA LYS A 78 0.73 1.73 7.59
C LYS A 78 1.85 2.23 6.71
N ILE A 79 2.85 2.86 7.31
CA ILE A 79 4.12 3.24 6.69
C ILE A 79 5.26 2.71 7.55
N GLY A 80 6.05 1.79 6.98
CA GLY A 80 7.02 1.01 7.72
C GLY A 80 6.34 0.28 8.88
N ASP A 81 6.73 0.60 10.11
CA ASP A 81 6.19 0.01 11.34
C ASP A 81 5.13 0.88 12.04
N THR A 82 4.74 2.02 11.45
CA THR A 82 3.81 2.97 12.11
C THR A 82 2.48 3.04 11.37
N PHE A 83 1.37 2.99 12.12
CA PHE A 83 0.02 3.24 11.61
C PHE A 83 -0.38 4.71 11.79
N TYR A 84 -1.12 5.22 10.82
CA TYR A 84 -1.68 6.57 10.80
C TYR A 84 -3.17 6.51 10.47
N GLU A 85 -3.94 7.51 10.89
CA GLU A 85 -5.27 7.74 10.34
C GLU A 85 -5.15 8.09 8.85
N PHE A 86 -6.07 7.57 8.05
CA PHE A 86 -6.16 7.85 6.63
C PHE A 86 -7.30 8.86 6.44
N ASP A 87 -6.99 10.15 6.55
CA ASP A 87 -7.98 11.21 6.75
C ASP A 87 -8.96 11.34 5.56
N ASN A 88 -8.47 11.11 4.34
CA ASN A 88 -9.29 11.10 3.12
C ASN A 88 -9.58 9.67 2.60
N TYR A 89 -9.69 8.69 3.51
CA TYR A 89 -9.99 7.29 3.17
C TYR A 89 -11.22 7.14 2.28
N ASP A 90 -12.36 7.74 2.65
CA ASP A 90 -13.62 7.61 1.91
C ASP A 90 -13.52 8.12 0.47
N GLU A 91 -12.63 9.08 0.19
CA GLU A 91 -12.43 9.66 -1.13
C GLU A 91 -11.44 8.85 -2.00
N LEU A 92 -10.45 8.20 -1.38
CA LEU A 92 -9.36 7.53 -2.09
C LEU A 92 -9.43 6.01 -2.09
N TRP A 93 -10.17 5.39 -1.18
CA TRP A 93 -10.18 3.94 -1.03
C TRP A 93 -10.61 3.21 -2.31
N ASP A 94 -11.64 3.72 -2.99
CA ASP A 94 -12.09 3.17 -4.27
C ASP A 94 -11.00 3.19 -5.34
N LYS A 95 -10.11 4.20 -5.33
CA LYS A 95 -8.98 4.25 -6.27
C LYS A 95 -7.94 3.18 -5.97
N PHE A 96 -7.67 2.88 -4.70
CA PHE A 96 -6.83 1.75 -4.31
C PHE A 96 -7.44 0.41 -4.75
N ILE A 97 -8.75 0.23 -4.58
CA ILE A 97 -9.46 -0.98 -5.05
C ILE A 97 -9.32 -1.13 -6.56
N VAL A 98 -9.58 -0.07 -7.32
CA VAL A 98 -9.50 -0.08 -8.79
C VAL A 98 -8.07 -0.40 -9.24
N PHE A 99 -7.07 0.26 -8.64
CA PHE A 99 -5.66 0.02 -8.94
C PHE A 99 -5.25 -1.44 -8.67
N ASN A 100 -5.73 -2.03 -7.58
CA ASN A 100 -5.44 -3.43 -7.23
C ASN A 100 -6.16 -4.45 -8.11
N SER A 101 -7.27 -4.04 -8.73
CA SER A 101 -8.10 -4.89 -9.58
C SER A 101 -7.63 -4.91 -11.05
N THR A 102 -6.83 -3.93 -11.48
CA THR A 102 -6.35 -3.75 -12.88
C THR A 102 -5.13 -4.63 -13.21
N LYS A 103 -5.15 -5.88 -12.74
CA LYS A 103 -4.13 -6.89 -13.07
C LYS A 103 -4.22 -7.35 -14.51
#